data_AF-A0AAU2C4G6-F1
#
_entry.id   AF-A0AAU2C4G6-F1
#
_cell.length_a   1.000
_cell.length_b   1.000
_cell.length_c   1.000
_cell.angle_alpha   90.00
_cell.angle_beta   90.00
_cell.angle_gamma   90.00
#
_symmetry.space_group_name_H-M   'P 1'
#
loop_
_entity.id
_entity.type
_entity.pdbx_description
1 polymer ?
#
loop_
_entity_poly.entity_id
_entity_poly.type
_entity_poly.pdbx_seq_one_letter_code
_entity_poly.pdbx_strand_id
1 'polypeptide(L)'
;MNQHNPPGSIAPHIPADAYRRAQATGQPVVIVVHTTDHTGRPLGHYLYPLAVAGAAAIGILATVAALIALLDFAVHTAVTIGAATGPIGIGGISLKLARSKG
;
A
#
# COMPACT_ATOMS: atom_id res chain seq x y z
N MET A 1 -5.40 41.88 -19.28
CA MET A 1 -4.07 41.80 -18.64
C MET A 1 -4.22 40.95 -17.40
N ASN A 2 -3.83 39.68 -17.45
CA ASN A 2 -4.03 38.73 -16.35
C ASN A 2 -2.66 38.40 -15.73
N GLN A 3 -2.25 39.21 -14.76
CA GLN A 3 -1.01 38.98 -14.01
C GLN A 3 -1.24 37.80 -13.06
N HIS A 4 -0.62 36.65 -13.32
CA HIS A 4 -0.56 35.55 -12.37
C HIS A 4 0.51 35.86 -11.32
N ASN A 5 0.09 36.04 -10.08
CA ASN A 5 1.02 36.28 -8.98
C ASN A 5 1.45 34.95 -8.34
N PRO A 6 2.75 34.78 -8.06
CA PRO A 6 3.25 33.58 -7.42
C PRO A 6 2.67 33.46 -5.99
N PRO A 7 2.23 32.26 -5.59
CA PRO A 7 1.66 32.03 -4.27
C PRO A 7 2.69 32.37 -3.18
N GLY A 8 2.29 33.23 -2.23
CA GLY A 8 3.10 33.61 -1.07
C GLY A 8 3.99 34.85 -1.23
N SER A 9 4.09 35.46 -2.42
CA SER A 9 4.92 36.66 -2.62
C SER A 9 4.21 37.99 -2.37
N ILE A 10 2.89 37.98 -2.23
CA ILE A 10 2.09 39.19 -2.05
C ILE A 10 1.63 39.26 -0.61
N ALA A 11 2.05 40.33 0.08
CA ALA A 11 1.48 40.71 1.35
C ALA A 11 -0.04 40.84 1.21
N PRO A 12 -0.85 40.37 2.18
CA PRO A 12 -2.31 40.43 2.12
C PRO A 12 -2.78 41.82 1.68
N HIS A 13 -3.51 41.89 0.56
CA HIS A 13 -4.05 43.15 0.09
C HIS A 13 -5.15 43.58 1.05
N ILE A 14 -4.96 44.71 1.71
CA ILE A 14 -5.97 45.31 2.57
C ILE A 14 -6.57 46.48 1.79
N PRO A 15 -7.87 46.43 1.47
CA PRO A 15 -8.46 47.45 0.61
C PRO A 15 -8.57 48.79 1.37
N ALA A 16 -8.32 49.90 0.67
CA ALA A 16 -8.15 51.22 1.28
C ALA A 16 -9.44 51.80 1.91
N ASP A 17 -10.59 51.29 1.51
CA ASP A 17 -11.90 51.59 2.08
C ASP A 17 -12.05 51.04 3.51
N ALA A 18 -11.40 49.92 3.83
CA ALA A 18 -11.36 49.37 5.19
C ALA A 18 -10.70 50.35 6.18
N TYR A 19 -9.59 50.97 5.78
CA TYR A 19 -8.92 52.02 6.57
C TYR A 19 -9.77 53.29 6.67
N ARG A 20 -10.38 53.73 5.56
CA ARG A 20 -11.24 54.93 5.55
C ARG A 20 -12.46 54.78 6.44
N ARG A 21 -13.10 53.60 6.44
CA ARG A 21 -14.23 53.30 7.32
C ARG A 21 -13.82 53.27 8.79
N ALA A 22 -12.71 52.62 9.12
CA ALA A 22 -12.18 52.57 10.49
C ALA A 22 -11.88 53.97 11.04
N GLN A 23 -11.29 54.84 10.22
CA GLN A 23 -11.02 56.23 10.60
C GLN A 23 -12.30 57.05 10.84
N ALA A 24 -13.34 56.82 10.05
CA ALA A 24 -14.62 57.53 10.18
C ALA A 24 -15.47 57.04 11.36
N THR A 25 -15.33 55.78 11.76
CA THR A 25 -16.20 55.13 12.76
C THR A 25 -15.50 54.86 14.10
N GLY A 26 -14.18 55.04 14.17
CA GLY A 26 -13.37 54.69 15.33
C GLY A 26 -13.26 53.18 15.58
N GLN A 27 -13.76 52.33 14.68
CA GLN A 27 -13.68 50.88 14.84
C GLN A 27 -12.31 50.33 14.41
N PRO A 28 -11.74 49.36 15.16
CA PRO A 28 -10.43 48.78 14.84
C PRO A 28 -10.47 47.90 13.59
N VAL A 29 -9.38 47.91 12.81
CA VAL A 29 -9.17 46.97 11.68
C VAL A 29 -8.36 45.78 12.18
N VAL A 30 -8.96 44.58 12.18
CA VAL A 30 -8.27 43.34 12.53
C VAL A 30 -7.86 42.61 11.26
N ILE A 31 -6.55 42.37 11.10
CA ILE A 31 -5.98 41.68 9.94
C ILE A 31 -5.58 40.28 10.39
N VAL A 32 -6.33 39.27 9.92
CA VAL A 32 -5.98 37.86 10.15
C VAL A 32 -5.28 37.33 8.92
N VAL A 33 -3.98 37.08 9.05
CA VAL A 33 -3.19 36.45 7.99
C VAL A 33 -3.22 34.94 8.22
N HIS A 34 -4.01 34.22 7.43
CA HIS A 34 -3.93 32.77 7.40
C HIS A 34 -2.65 32.38 6.65
N THR A 35 -1.64 31.94 7.39
CA THR A 35 -0.52 31.24 6.78
C THR A 35 -1.02 29.85 6.40
N THR A 36 -1.12 29.56 5.10
CA THR A 36 -1.12 28.17 4.66
C THR A 36 0.28 27.65 4.88
N ASP A 37 0.52 27.07 6.06
CA ASP A 37 1.80 26.48 6.39
C ASP A 37 2.04 25.28 5.45
N HIS A 38 2.79 25.51 4.37
CA HIS A 38 3.17 24.47 3.42
C HIS A 38 4.22 23.52 4.01
N THR A 39 4.64 23.70 5.27
CA THR A 39 5.58 22.81 5.95
C THR A 39 4.95 21.49 6.40
N GLY A 40 3.63 21.36 6.30
CA GLY A 40 2.94 20.07 6.48
C GLY A 40 3.40 19.07 5.42
N ARG A 41 4.22 18.09 5.81
CA ARG A 41 4.65 17.02 4.91
C ARG A 41 3.41 16.35 4.30
N PRO A 42 3.26 16.32 2.97
CA PRO A 42 2.08 15.74 2.35
C PRO A 42 1.99 14.27 2.73
N LEU A 43 0.82 13.85 3.24
CA LEU A 43 0.56 12.49 3.73
C LEU A 43 0.96 11.40 2.72
N GLY A 44 0.90 11.74 1.43
CA GLY A 44 1.34 10.88 0.32
C GLY A 44 2.78 10.38 0.43
N HIS A 45 3.68 11.11 1.11
CA HIS A 45 5.06 10.67 1.31
C HIS A 45 5.17 9.43 2.20
N TYR A 46 4.21 9.21 3.09
CA TYR A 46 4.14 8.02 3.95
C TYR A 46 3.34 6.88 3.33
N LEU A 47 2.39 7.20 2.44
CA LEU A 47 1.56 6.20 1.76
C LEU A 47 2.36 5.38 0.75
N TYR A 48 3.31 5.99 0.04
CA TYR A 48 4.15 5.30 -0.94
C TYR A 48 4.95 4.12 -0.35
N PRO A 49 5.79 4.29 0.69
CA PRO A 49 6.54 3.18 1.25
C PRO A 49 5.64 2.12 1.89
N LEU A 50 4.49 2.53 2.47
CA LEU A 50 3.52 1.59 3.03
C LEU A 50 2.88 0.72 1.95
N ALA A 51 2.53 1.30 0.80
CA ALA A 51 1.99 0.56 -0.33
C ALA A 51 3.01 -0.45 -0.90
N VAL A 52 4.28 -0.04 -1.02
CA VAL A 52 5.36 -0.93 -1.48
C VAL A 52 5.59 -2.08 -0.51
N ALA A 53 5.66 -1.79 0.80
CA ALA A 53 5.83 -2.82 1.83
C ALA A 53 4.64 -3.80 1.85
N GLY A 54 3.42 -3.29 1.73
CA GLY A 54 2.20 -4.09 1.67
C GLY A 54 2.17 -5.01 0.45
N ALA A 55 2.49 -4.49 -0.73
CA ALA A 55 2.55 -5.28 -1.96
C ALA A 55 3.61 -6.38 -1.89
N ALA A 56 4.79 -6.08 -1.34
CA ALA A 56 5.85 -7.07 -1.15
C ALA A 56 5.43 -8.20 -0.19
N ALA A 57 4.83 -7.85 0.95
CA ALA A 57 4.35 -8.84 1.91
C ALA A 57 3.28 -9.76 1.32
N ILE A 58 2.29 -9.19 0.63
CA ILE A 58 1.24 -9.96 -0.06
C ILE A 58 1.86 -10.86 -1.15
N GLY A 59 2.81 -10.34 -1.92
CA GLY A 59 3.50 -11.11 -2.96
C GLY A 59 4.24 -12.33 -2.40
N ILE A 60 4.95 -12.17 -1.28
CA ILE A 60 5.64 -13.28 -0.58
C ILE A 60 4.63 -14.31 -0.07
N LEU A 61 3.57 -13.87 0.60
CA LEU A 61 2.54 -14.79 1.10
C LEU A 61 1.84 -15.54 -0.04
N ALA A 62 1.55 -14.84 -1.16
CA ALA A 62 0.95 -15.45 -2.34
C ALA A 62 1.87 -16.47 -3.00
N THR A 63 3.18 -16.21 -3.08
CA THR A 63 4.15 -17.17 -3.64
C THR A 63 4.29 -18.40 -2.76
N VAL A 64 4.34 -18.24 -1.44
CA VAL A 64 4.35 -19.37 -0.50
C VAL A 64 3.06 -20.17 -0.61
N ALA A 65 1.90 -19.51 -0.65
CA ALA A 65 0.60 -20.17 -0.82
C ALA A 65 0.52 -20.93 -2.16
N ALA A 66 1.00 -20.34 -3.25
CA ALA A 66 1.05 -20.98 -4.56
C ALA A 66 1.95 -22.22 -4.55
N LEU A 67 3.12 -22.14 -3.91
CA LEU A 67 4.03 -23.28 -3.77
C LEU A 67 3.36 -24.43 -3.01
N ILE A 68 2.72 -24.13 -1.88
CA ILE A 68 2.00 -25.14 -1.08
C ILE A 68 0.86 -25.76 -1.89
N ALA A 69 0.06 -24.94 -2.59
CA ALA A 69 -1.02 -25.43 -3.43
C ALA A 69 -0.51 -26.37 -4.54
N LEU A 70 0.63 -26.04 -5.15
CA LEU A 70 1.24 -26.86 -6.20
C LEU A 70 1.75 -28.20 -5.63
N LEU A 71 2.37 -28.16 -4.45
CA LEU A 71 2.82 -29.37 -3.75
C LEU A 71 1.65 -30.26 -3.34
N ASP A 72 0.59 -29.69 -2.78
CA ASP A 72 -0.61 -30.43 -2.38
C ASP A 72 -1.28 -31.11 -3.59
N PHE A 73 -1.44 -30.36 -4.69
CA PHE A 73 -1.95 -30.90 -5.94
C PHE A 73 -1.07 -32.04 -6.49
N ALA A 74 0.25 -31.89 -6.44
CA ALA A 74 1.18 -32.92 -6.89
C ALA A 74 1.10 -34.17 -6.01
N VAL A 75 1.06 -34.02 -4.69
CA VAL A 75 0.91 -35.14 -3.74
C VAL A 75 -0.42 -35.84 -3.95
N HIS A 76 -1.52 -35.09 -4.06
CA HIS A 76 -2.84 -35.65 -4.31
C HIS A 76 -2.85 -36.48 -5.61
N THR A 77 -2.24 -35.96 -6.67
CA THR A 77 -2.12 -36.66 -7.94
C THR A 77 -1.23 -37.91 -7.82
N ALA A 78 -0.10 -37.82 -7.12
CA ALA A 78 0.78 -38.97 -6.92
C ALA A 78 0.13 -40.07 -6.08
N VAL A 79 -0.62 -39.71 -5.04
CA VAL A 79 -1.37 -40.64 -4.19
C VAL A 79 -2.52 -41.27 -4.97
N THR A 80 -3.28 -40.50 -5.74
CA THR A 80 -4.38 -41.04 -6.56
C THR A 80 -3.87 -41.99 -7.63
N ILE A 81 -2.77 -41.66 -8.31
CA ILE A 81 -2.12 -42.57 -9.26
C ILE A 81 -1.60 -43.82 -8.54
N GLY A 82 -0.83 -43.66 -7.45
CA GLY A 82 -0.29 -44.79 -6.69
C GLY A 82 -1.36 -45.72 -6.11
N ALA A 83 -2.50 -45.17 -5.71
CA ALA A 83 -3.67 -45.94 -5.27
C ALA A 83 -4.34 -46.66 -6.46
N ALA A 84 -4.42 -46.02 -7.64
CA ALA A 84 -5.02 -46.60 -8.83
C ALA A 84 -4.16 -47.70 -9.49
N THR A 85 -2.83 -47.60 -9.40
CA THR A 85 -1.89 -48.51 -10.08
C THR A 85 -1.30 -49.60 -9.19
N GLY A 86 -1.58 -49.61 -7.88
CA GLY A 86 -0.84 -50.45 -6.93
C GLY A 86 0.63 -50.02 -6.77
N PRO A 87 1.44 -50.68 -5.92
CA PRO A 87 2.78 -50.22 -5.57
C PRO A 87 3.66 -50.06 -6.82
N ILE A 88 3.95 -48.80 -7.17
CA ILE A 88 4.72 -48.42 -8.35
C ILE A 88 6.20 -48.72 -8.09
N GLY A 89 6.64 -49.91 -8.53
CA GLY A 89 8.06 -50.25 -8.60
C GLY A 89 8.69 -49.66 -9.86
N ILE A 90 9.49 -48.60 -9.72
CA ILE A 90 10.38 -48.14 -10.79
C ILE A 90 11.64 -49.01 -10.73
N GLY A 91 11.86 -49.86 -11.74
CA GLY A 91 13.08 -50.65 -11.88
C GLY A 91 13.13 -51.98 -11.11
N GLY A 92 11.99 -52.64 -10.89
CA GLY A 92 11.95 -53.99 -10.28
C GLY A 92 12.18 -54.03 -8.76
N ILE A 93 12.50 -52.89 -8.14
CA ILE A 93 12.59 -52.77 -6.68
C ILE A 93 11.23 -52.28 -6.17
N SER A 94 10.31 -53.22 -5.94
CA SER A 94 9.11 -52.92 -5.16
C SER A 94 9.53 -52.68 -3.71
N LEU A 95 9.53 -51.42 -3.28
CA LEU A 95 9.77 -51.06 -1.88
C LEU A 95 8.56 -51.52 -1.05
N LYS A 96 8.54 -52.81 -0.70
CA LYS A 96 7.54 -53.43 0.15
C LYS A 96 7.84 -53.02 1.60
N LEU A 97 7.57 -51.77 1.96
CA LEU A 97 7.66 -51.28 3.35
C LEU A 97 6.47 -51.69 4.23
N ALA A 98 5.72 -52.72 3.85
CA ALA A 98 4.80 -53.42 4.72
C ALA A 98 5.26 -54.86 4.90
N ARG A 99 6.43 -55.08 5.52
CA ARG A 99 6.67 -56.31 6.26
C ARG A 99 6.00 -56.17 7.63
N SER A 100 4.71 -56.46 7.66
CA SER A 100 4.09 -57.03 8.85
C SER A 100 4.18 -58.55 8.72
N LYS A 101 4.79 -59.18 9.73
CA LYS A 101 4.44 -60.49 10.32
C LYS A 101 5.67 -61.33 10.68
N GLY A 102 5.71 -61.76 11.94
CA GLY A 102 6.68 -62.66 12.54
C GLY A 102 6.95 -62.22 13.97
#